data_AF-A0A4Y2RJM8-F1
#
_entry.id   AF-A0A4Y2RJM8-F1
#
_cell.length_a   1.000
_cell.length_b   1.000
_cell.length_c   1.000
_cell.angle_alpha   90.00
_cell.angle_beta   90.00
_cell.angle_gamma   90.00
#
_symmetry.space_group_name_H-M   'P 1'
#
loop_
_entity.id
_entity.type
_entity.pdbx_description
1 polymer ?
#
loop_
_entity_poly.entity_id
_entity_poly.type
_entity_poly.pdbx_seq_one_letter_code
_entity_poly.pdbx_strand_id
1 'polypeptide(L)'
;MKCLMCGYIKVFWTENPQSPTMTGNTRAGTGIMSIGGGFLNMEEFFSALNIPSMSEKTFIKEQEKISEAWEVTALKEMESAVSEERSLAIHRGDVDSEGIPLLTVVLMEVGPNAPTRLTMHLYEA
;
A
#
# COMPACT_ATOMS: atom_id res chain seq x y z
N MET A 1 10.51 -30.46 -6.99
CA MET A 1 9.56 -31.45 -7.53
C MET A 1 10.21 -32.21 -8.68
N LYS A 2 10.10 -33.54 -8.72
CA LYS A 2 10.71 -34.38 -9.78
C LYS A 2 9.63 -34.82 -10.77
N CYS A 3 9.83 -34.53 -12.05
CA CYS A 3 8.97 -35.03 -13.11
C CYS A 3 9.09 -36.56 -13.20
N LEU A 4 7.97 -37.26 -13.08
CA LEU A 4 7.94 -38.73 -13.15
C LEU A 4 8.13 -39.25 -14.58
N MET A 5 7.87 -38.43 -15.60
CA MET A 5 7.97 -38.82 -17.02
C MET A 5 9.39 -38.66 -17.57
N CYS A 6 10.07 -37.55 -17.27
CA CYS A 6 11.40 -37.26 -17.81
C CYS A 6 12.51 -37.17 -16.76
N GLY A 7 12.19 -37.37 -15.47
CA GLY A 7 13.18 -37.36 -14.39
C GLY A 7 13.72 -35.97 -14.01
N TYR A 8 13.35 -34.92 -14.76
CA TYR A 8 13.80 -33.56 -14.53
C TYR A 8 13.37 -33.04 -13.14
N ILE A 9 14.33 -32.48 -12.39
CA ILE A 9 14.09 -31.91 -11.07
C ILE A 9 14.07 -30.40 -11.19
N LYS A 10 12.94 -29.79 -10.84
CA LYS A 10 12.81 -28.34 -10.72
C LYS A 10 12.44 -27.96 -9.30
N VAL A 11 13.15 -26.99 -8.74
CA VAL A 11 12.77 -26.36 -7.47
C VAL A 11 11.92 -25.15 -7.83
N PHE A 12 10.73 -25.10 -7.25
CA PHE A 12 9.84 -23.96 -7.37
C PHE A 12 9.82 -23.27 -6.02
N TRP A 13 9.96 -21.96 -6.04
CA TRP A 13 9.84 -21.13 -4.87
C TRP A 13 8.58 -20.29 -5.03
N THR A 14 7.81 -20.15 -3.96
CA THR A 14 6.68 -19.21 -3.92
C THR A 14 7.16 -17.76 -3.85
N GLU A 15 8.41 -17.56 -3.46
CA GLU A 15 9.06 -16.26 -3.29
C GLU A 15 10.54 -16.34 -3.69
N ASN A 16 11.15 -15.20 -4.01
CA ASN A 16 12.56 -15.17 -4.42
C ASN A 16 13.48 -15.56 -3.25
N PRO A 17 14.24 -16.66 -3.34
CA PRO A 17 15.12 -17.10 -2.24
C PRO A 17 16.31 -16.16 -2.00
N GLN A 18 16.58 -15.22 -2.92
CA GLN A 18 17.67 -14.23 -2.80
C GLN A 18 17.19 -12.86 -2.31
N SER A 19 15.88 -12.63 -2.15
CA SER A 19 15.40 -11.35 -1.63
C SER A 19 15.72 -11.20 -0.14
N PRO A 20 15.95 -9.99 0.37
CA PRO A 20 16.04 -9.74 1.81
C PRO A 20 14.83 -10.38 2.51
N THR A 21 15.09 -11.37 3.36
CA THR A 21 14.01 -12.18 3.93
C THR A 21 13.28 -11.38 4.99
N MET A 22 12.05 -10.96 4.69
CA MET A 22 11.08 -10.60 5.73
C MET A 22 10.83 -11.82 6.62
N THR A 23 10.65 -11.60 7.91
CA THR A 23 10.33 -12.71 8.81
C THR A 23 8.96 -13.28 8.47
N GLY A 24 8.71 -14.54 8.80
CA GLY A 24 7.39 -15.16 8.61
C GLY A 24 6.27 -14.36 9.30
N ASN A 25 6.55 -13.79 10.47
CA ASN A 25 5.59 -12.95 11.19
C ASN A 25 5.32 -11.63 10.47
N THR A 26 6.36 -10.96 9.98
CA THR A 26 6.17 -9.73 9.20
C THR A 26 5.33 -10.01 7.95
N ARG A 27 5.52 -11.16 7.28
CA ARG A 27 4.72 -11.56 6.11
C ARG A 27 3.27 -11.84 6.46
N ALA A 28 3.03 -12.59 7.53
CA ALA A 28 1.67 -12.88 8.01
C ALA A 28 0.93 -11.59 8.40
N GLY A 29 1.59 -10.72 9.17
CA GLY A 29 1.07 -9.40 9.52
C GLY A 29 0.77 -8.55 8.30
N THR A 30 1.70 -8.48 7.33
CA THR A 30 1.51 -7.73 6.09
C THR A 30 0.29 -8.23 5.32
N GLY A 31 0.17 -9.54 5.13
CA GLY A 31 -0.95 -10.13 4.38
C GLY A 31 -2.31 -9.82 5.02
N ILE A 32 -2.42 -9.93 6.34
CA ILE A 32 -3.67 -9.64 7.06
C ILE A 32 -3.98 -8.14 7.07
N MET A 33 -2.98 -7.27 7.28
CA MET A 33 -3.20 -5.83 7.24
C MET A 33 -3.57 -5.34 5.85
N SER A 34 -3.03 -5.94 4.78
CA SER A 34 -3.36 -5.58 3.39
C SER A 34 -4.81 -5.87 3.02
N ILE A 35 -5.48 -6.80 3.71
CA ILE A 35 -6.93 -7.05 3.54
C ILE A 35 -7.78 -6.25 4.52
N GLY A 36 -7.19 -5.33 5.29
CA GLY A 36 -7.87 -4.55 6.32
C GLY A 36 -8.16 -5.33 7.61
N GLY A 37 -7.52 -6.48 7.81
CA GLY A 37 -7.70 -7.32 8.99
C GLY A 37 -6.78 -6.94 10.15
N GLY A 38 -7.16 -7.35 11.36
CA GLY A 38 -6.36 -7.21 12.59
C GLY A 38 -5.91 -8.55 13.18
N PHE A 39 -5.40 -8.51 14.42
CA PHE A 39 -4.91 -9.69 15.13
C PHE A 39 -5.94 -10.83 15.19
N LEU A 40 -7.20 -10.53 15.54
CA LEU A 40 -8.26 -11.55 15.64
C LEU A 40 -8.53 -12.23 14.30
N ASN A 41 -8.48 -11.49 13.19
CA ASN A 41 -8.66 -12.07 11.86
C ASN A 41 -7.49 -13.00 11.49
N MET A 42 -6.27 -12.62 11.87
CA MET A 42 -5.10 -13.48 11.67
C MET A 42 -5.19 -14.75 12.50
N GLU A 43 -5.55 -14.64 13.79
CA GLU A 43 -5.70 -15.79 14.69
C GLU A 43 -6.75 -16.76 14.17
N GLU A 44 -7.91 -16.25 13.73
CA GLU A 44 -8.96 -17.05 13.11
C GLU A 44 -8.47 -17.75 11.83
N PHE A 45 -7.80 -17.01 10.94
CA PHE A 45 -7.28 -17.56 9.69
C PHE A 45 -6.24 -18.66 9.92
N PHE A 46 -5.34 -18.47 10.88
CA PHE A 46 -4.30 -19.43 11.24
C PHE A 46 -4.90 -20.67 11.93
N SER A 47 -5.91 -20.47 12.79
CA SER A 47 -6.67 -21.55 13.42
C SER A 47 -7.37 -22.43 12.37
N ALA A 48 -8.03 -21.83 11.38
CA ALA A 48 -8.69 -22.56 10.29
C ALA A 48 -7.71 -23.40 9.46
N LEU A 49 -6.44 -22.97 9.35
CA LEU A 49 -5.38 -23.68 8.64
C LEU A 49 -4.57 -24.63 9.53
N ASN A 50 -4.88 -24.73 10.83
CA ASN A 50 -4.10 -25.47 11.82
C ASN A 50 -2.61 -25.05 11.84
N ILE A 51 -2.36 -23.75 11.72
CA ILE A 51 -1.03 -23.13 11.81
C ILE A 51 -0.93 -22.37 13.13
N PRO A 52 0.16 -22.52 13.92
CA PRO A 52 0.36 -21.71 15.12
C PRO A 52 0.40 -20.21 14.78
N SER A 53 -0.48 -19.43 15.40
CA SER A 53 -0.49 -17.97 15.30
C SER A 53 0.63 -17.36 16.16
N MET A 54 1.11 -16.18 15.77
CA MET A 54 1.97 -15.37 16.63
C MET A 54 1.15 -14.79 17.80
N SER A 55 1.82 -14.42 18.89
CA SER A 55 1.13 -13.74 20.00
C SER A 55 0.67 -12.33 19.60
N GLU A 56 -0.38 -11.81 20.23
CA GLU A 56 -0.86 -10.44 20.03
C GLU A 56 0.26 -9.40 20.22
N LYS A 57 1.08 -9.56 21.25
CA LYS A 57 2.25 -8.70 21.50
C LYS A 57 3.24 -8.71 20.34
N THR A 58 3.43 -9.86 19.69
CA THR A 58 4.28 -9.95 18.50
C THR A 58 3.61 -9.29 17.31
N PHE A 59 2.31 -9.50 17.13
CA PHE A 59 1.54 -8.88 16.05
C PHE A 59 1.61 -7.36 16.11
N ILE A 60 1.39 -6.75 17.27
CA ILE A 60 1.45 -5.29 17.45
C ILE A 60 2.82 -4.74 17.01
N LYS A 61 3.92 -5.41 17.39
CA LYS A 61 5.27 -5.00 16.98
C LYS A 61 5.47 -5.08 15.47
N GLU A 62 4.98 -6.14 14.84
CA GLU A 62 5.06 -6.26 13.38
C GLU A 62 4.17 -5.23 12.69
N GLN A 63 2.98 -4.96 13.24
CA GLN A 63 2.05 -3.95 12.74
C GLN A 63 2.68 -2.54 12.78
N GLU A 64 3.34 -2.17 13.88
CA GLU A 64 4.05 -0.89 13.99
C GLU A 64 5.13 -0.75 12.91
N LYS A 65 5.96 -1.79 12.76
CA LYS A 65 7.01 -1.83 11.72
C LYS A 65 6.45 -1.73 10.31
N ILE A 66 5.34 -2.41 10.02
CA ILE A 66 4.68 -2.37 8.71
C ILE A 66 4.09 -0.98 8.47
N SER A 67 3.42 -0.42 9.48
CA SER A 67 2.81 0.91 9.41
C SER A 67 3.85 1.99 9.15
N GLU A 68 5.00 1.94 9.82
CA GLU A 68 6.12 2.87 9.59
C GLU A 68 6.61 2.81 8.13
N ALA A 69 6.79 1.61 7.59
CA ALA A 69 7.19 1.44 6.19
C ALA A 69 6.15 1.97 5.21
N TRP A 70 4.86 1.78 5.51
CA TRP A 70 3.76 2.33 4.71
C TRP A 70 3.71 3.85 4.77
N GLU A 71 3.89 4.44 5.94
CA GLU A 71 3.91 5.90 6.11
C GLU A 71 5.05 6.54 5.29
N VAL A 72 6.27 6.01 5.41
CA VAL A 72 7.42 6.50 4.64
C VAL A 72 7.17 6.38 3.13
N THR A 73 6.59 5.26 2.69
CA THR A 73 6.26 5.07 1.27
C THR A 73 5.18 6.04 0.82
N ALA A 74 4.11 6.20 1.61
CA ALA A 74 3.00 7.08 1.29
C ALA A 74 3.45 8.55 1.18
N LEU A 75 4.30 9.02 2.10
CA LEU A 75 4.88 10.36 2.04
C LEU A 75 5.69 10.57 0.77
N LYS A 76 6.58 9.63 0.43
CA LYS A 76 7.38 9.71 -0.79
C LYS A 76 6.53 9.75 -2.07
N GLU A 77 5.49 8.91 -2.14
CA GLU A 77 4.58 8.90 -3.29
C GLU A 77 3.76 10.19 -3.36
N MET A 78 3.33 10.76 -2.22
CA MET A 78 2.66 12.06 -2.17
C MET A 78 3.57 13.20 -2.64
N GLU A 79 4.84 13.22 -2.22
CA GLU A 79 5.83 14.20 -2.70
C GLU A 79 6.03 14.11 -4.22
N SER A 80 6.16 12.88 -4.74
CA SER A 80 6.29 12.64 -6.18
C SER A 80 5.05 13.11 -6.94
N ALA A 81 3.86 12.78 -6.44
CA ALA A 81 2.59 13.20 -7.05
C ALA A 81 2.44 14.73 -7.04
N VAL A 82 2.76 15.40 -5.93
CA VAL A 82 2.72 16.87 -5.83
C VAL A 82 3.65 17.51 -6.86
N SER A 83 4.86 16.97 -7.04
CA SER A 83 5.81 17.48 -8.05
C SER A 83 5.26 17.36 -9.47
N GLU A 84 4.69 16.21 -9.82
CA GLU A 84 4.09 15.94 -11.14
C GLU A 84 2.88 16.84 -11.40
N GLU A 85 1.93 16.88 -10.47
CA GLU A 85 0.71 17.70 -10.58
C GLU A 85 1.05 19.20 -10.68
N ARG A 86 2.05 19.68 -9.93
CA ARG A 86 2.52 21.06 -10.02
C ARG A 86 3.02 21.40 -11.43
N SER A 87 3.84 20.52 -12.00
CA SER A 87 4.37 20.69 -13.37
C SER A 87 3.25 20.73 -14.40
N LEU A 88 2.28 19.83 -14.29
CA LEU A 88 1.11 19.76 -15.18
C LEU A 88 0.23 21.01 -15.07
N ALA A 89 -0.04 21.49 -13.86
CA ALA A 89 -0.84 22.68 -13.62
C ALA A 89 -0.19 23.94 -14.24
N ILE A 90 1.12 24.14 -14.05
CA ILE A 90 1.85 25.24 -14.68
C ILE A 90 1.79 25.15 -16.21
N HIS A 91 1.99 23.95 -16.77
CA HIS A 91 1.94 23.76 -18.22
C HIS A 91 0.57 24.06 -18.82
N ARG A 92 -0.51 23.79 -18.08
CA ARG A 92 -1.90 24.07 -18.48
C ARG A 92 -2.32 25.52 -18.24
N GLY A 93 -1.54 26.29 -17.49
CA GLY A 93 -1.94 27.62 -17.03
C GLY A 93 -2.98 27.59 -15.92
N ASP A 94 -3.14 26.43 -15.24
CA ASP A 94 -4.02 26.26 -14.09
C ASP A 94 -3.34 26.84 -12.84
N VAL A 95 -3.18 28.16 -12.84
CA VAL A 95 -2.53 28.95 -11.78
C VAL A 95 -3.47 30.07 -11.33
N ASP A 96 -3.40 30.43 -10.05
CA ASP A 96 -4.18 31.55 -9.53
C ASP A 96 -3.59 32.93 -9.89
N SER A 97 -4.18 34.00 -9.36
CA SER A 97 -3.72 35.37 -9.58
C SER A 97 -2.31 35.67 -9.05
N GLU A 98 -1.80 34.85 -8.12
CA GLU A 98 -0.45 34.97 -7.55
C GLU A 98 0.54 33.98 -8.20
N GLY A 99 0.09 33.19 -9.19
CA GLY A 99 0.90 32.20 -9.90
C GLY A 99 1.04 30.87 -9.16
N ILE A 100 0.22 30.61 -8.14
CA ILE A 100 0.24 29.35 -7.39
C ILE A 100 -0.50 28.28 -8.20
N PRO A 101 0.11 27.10 -8.44
CA PRO A 101 -0.52 26.01 -9.17
C PRO A 101 -1.74 25.44 -8.44
N LEU A 102 -2.81 25.16 -9.20
CA LEU A 102 -4.08 24.66 -8.68
C LEU A 102 -4.27 23.19 -9.07
N LEU A 103 -4.63 22.36 -8.08
CA LEU A 103 -5.07 20.99 -8.28
C LEU A 103 -6.59 20.92 -8.31
N THR A 104 -7.17 20.36 -9.37
CA THR A 104 -8.61 20.10 -9.44
C THR A 104 -8.96 18.80 -8.72
N VAL A 105 -9.79 18.90 -7.68
CA VAL A 105 -10.35 17.77 -6.96
C VAL A 105 -11.80 17.57 -7.39
N VAL A 106 -12.11 16.40 -7.93
CA VAL A 106 -13.48 16.04 -8.32
C VAL A 106 -14.12 15.24 -7.19
N LEU A 107 -15.16 15.80 -6.58
CA LEU A 107 -15.94 15.07 -5.59
C LEU A 107 -16.97 14.19 -6.29
N MET A 108 -16.97 12.91 -5.95
CA MET A 108 -18.06 12.02 -6.32
C MET A 108 -19.17 12.15 -5.28
N GLU A 109 -20.23 12.89 -5.62
CA GLU A 109 -21.46 12.89 -4.84
C GLU A 109 -22.33 11.71 -5.25
N VAL A 110 -22.81 10.93 -4.27
CA VAL A 110 -23.77 9.85 -4.50
C VAL A 110 -25.17 10.46 -4.51
N GLY A 111 -25.59 11.00 -5.66
CA GLY A 111 -26.89 11.65 -5.85
C GLY A 111 -27.13 12.09 -7.31
N PRO A 112 -28.31 12.63 -7.66
CA PRO A 112 -28.64 13.04 -9.03
C PRO A 112 -27.93 14.32 -9.52
N ASN A 113 -27.09 14.92 -8.68
CA ASN A 113 -26.40 16.18 -8.97
C ASN A 113 -25.08 15.93 -9.71
N ALA A 114 -24.68 16.88 -10.55
CA ALA A 114 -23.40 16.82 -11.25
C ALA A 114 -22.22 16.84 -10.26
N PRO A 115 -21.07 16.21 -10.58
CA PRO A 115 -19.94 16.15 -9.68
C PRO A 115 -19.41 17.55 -9.36
N THR A 116 -19.28 17.84 -8.06
CA THR A 116 -18.73 19.11 -7.55
C THR A 116 -17.21 19.14 -7.80
N ARG A 117 -16.73 20.16 -8.51
CA ARG A 117 -15.28 20.40 -8.69
C ARG A 117 -14.81 21.41 -7.66
N LEU A 118 -13.80 21.03 -6.89
CA LEU A 118 -13.07 21.90 -5.98
C LEU A 118 -11.66 22.13 -6.52
N THR A 119 -11.04 23.24 -6.15
CA THR A 119 -9.63 23.53 -6.44
C THR A 119 -8.86 23.68 -5.13
N MET A 120 -7.74 23.00 -5.02
CA MET A 120 -6.79 23.15 -3.92
C MET A 120 -5.51 23.81 -4.42
N HIS A 121 -4.96 24.71 -3.61
CA HIS A 121 -3.63 25.27 -3.88
C HIS A 121 -2.55 24.22 -3.57
N LEU A 122 -1.64 24.01 -4.51
CA LEU A 122 -0.45 23.20 -4.31
C LEU A 122 0.65 24.07 -3.68
N TYR A 123 0.77 24.00 -2.35
CA TYR A 123 1.87 24.62 -1.62
C TYR A 123 3.13 23.73 -1.65
N GLU A 124 4.28 24.30 -1.30
CA GLU A 124 5.52 23.51 -1.14
C GLU A 124 5.36 22.53 0.03
N ALA A 125 5.75 21.28 -0.20
CA ALA A 125 5.82 20.23 0.81
C ALA A 125 7.07 20.39 1.68
#